data_AF-A0A939YXV7-F1
#
_entry.id   AF-A0A939YXV7-F1
#
_cell.length_a   1.000
_cell.length_b   1.000
_cell.length_c   1.000
_cell.angle_alpha   90.00
_cell.angle_beta   90.00
_cell.angle_gamma   90.00
#
_symmetry.space_group_name_H-M   'P 1'
#
loop_
_entity.id
_entity.type
_entity.pdbx_description
1 polymer ?
#
loop_
_entity_poly.entity_id
_entity_poly.type
_entity_poly.pdbx_seq_one_letter_code
_entity_poly.pdbx_strand_id
1 'polypeptide(L)'
;MFTDPRLTALSHGILTGGIALIAVLLFFCIVRSIRGPRIADRILSINMGGTMIITAIVFMSGIQEETSLIDIGLLYAMISFLAVVVFSRIYRGEFLSLKDRKRKEMEAQEHRATEEGLHDDGDD
;
A
#
# COMPACT_ATOMS: atom_id res chain seq x y z
N MET A 1 -31.29 -30.96 3.62
CA MET A 1 -30.22 -30.99 4.65
C MET A 1 -29.48 -32.33 4.53
N PHE A 2 -28.72 -32.49 3.44
CA PHE A 2 -27.74 -33.57 3.27
C PHE A 2 -26.38 -32.85 3.24
N THR A 3 -25.87 -32.50 4.40
CA THR A 3 -24.49 -32.05 4.55
C THR A 3 -23.66 -33.30 4.77
N ASP A 4 -23.08 -33.82 3.69
CA ASP A 4 -22.23 -35.00 3.78
C ASP A 4 -21.06 -34.71 4.74
N PRO A 5 -20.80 -35.56 5.75
CA PRO A 5 -19.74 -35.35 6.74
C PRO A 5 -18.33 -35.30 6.12
N ARG A 6 -18.18 -35.78 4.89
CA ARG A 6 -16.94 -35.66 4.11
C ARG A 6 -16.75 -34.26 3.55
N LEU A 7 -17.84 -33.57 3.19
CA LEU A 7 -17.80 -32.23 2.61
C LEU A 7 -17.43 -31.17 3.66
N THR A 8 -17.93 -31.33 4.89
CA THR A 8 -17.56 -30.48 6.03
C THR A 8 -16.14 -30.73 6.51
N ALA A 9 -15.70 -31.99 6.62
CA ALA A 9 -14.30 -32.28 6.95
C ALA A 9 -13.32 -31.73 5.89
N LEU A 10 -13.70 -31.82 4.61
CA LEU A 10 -12.93 -31.26 3.50
C LEU A 10 -12.90 -29.73 3.55
N SER A 11 -14.04 -29.07 3.80
CA SER A 11 -14.10 -27.60 3.89
C SER A 11 -13.26 -27.08 5.05
N HIS A 12 -13.33 -27.71 6.23
CA HIS A 12 -12.47 -27.34 7.36
C HIS A 12 -10.98 -27.51 7.05
N GLY A 13 -10.58 -28.61 6.41
CA GLY A 13 -9.19 -28.82 6.00
C GLY A 13 -8.67 -27.76 5.02
N ILE A 14 -9.50 -27.41 4.01
CA ILE A 14 -9.20 -26.35 3.04
C ILE A 14 -9.07 -25.00 3.76
N LEU A 15 -9.98 -24.71 4.69
CA LEU A 15 -10.06 -23.43 5.39
C LEU A 15 -8.87 -23.23 6.34
N THR A 16 -8.48 -24.26 7.09
CA THR A 16 -7.27 -24.25 7.93
C THR A 16 -6.00 -24.14 7.08
N GLY A 17 -5.92 -24.87 5.97
CA GLY A 17 -4.80 -24.74 5.03
C GLY A 17 -4.67 -23.34 4.44
N GLY A 18 -5.81 -22.72 4.11
CA GLY A 18 -5.86 -21.33 3.65
C GLY A 18 -5.36 -20.33 4.67
N ILE A 19 -5.76 -20.44 5.93
CA ILE A 19 -5.28 -19.56 7.01
C ILE A 19 -3.76 -19.72 7.22
N ALA A 20 -3.25 -20.95 7.19
CA ALA A 20 -1.81 -21.20 7.32
C ALA A 20 -1.02 -20.56 6.15
N LEU A 21 -1.53 -20.69 4.93
CA LEU A 21 -0.94 -20.05 3.75
C LEU A 21 -0.95 -18.52 3.89
N ILE A 22 -2.08 -17.93 4.30
CA ILE A 22 -2.20 -16.48 4.51
C ILE A 22 -1.21 -15.99 5.56
N ALA A 23 -1.00 -16.72 6.65
CA ALA A 23 -0.02 -16.36 7.67
C ALA A 23 1.42 -16.30 7.10
N VAL A 24 1.80 -17.27 6.26
CA VAL A 24 3.11 -17.28 5.58
C VAL A 24 3.21 -16.11 4.59
N LEU A 25 2.16 -15.85 3.83
CA LEU A 25 2.12 -14.73 2.88
C LEU A 25 2.21 -13.38 3.61
N LEU A 26 1.54 -13.22 4.75
CA LEU A 26 1.64 -12.03 5.59
C LEU A 26 3.06 -11.82 6.11
N PHE A 27 3.72 -12.88 6.56
CA PHE A 27 5.12 -12.82 6.96
C PHE A 27 6.01 -12.33 5.80
N PHE A 28 5.81 -12.87 4.60
CA PHE A 28 6.54 -12.42 3.41
C PHE A 28 6.25 -10.96 3.05
N CYS A 29 5.00 -10.52 3.16
CA CYS A 29 4.58 -9.14 2.96
C CYS A 29 5.29 -8.17 3.91
N ILE A 30 5.43 -8.54 5.19
CA ILE A 30 6.16 -7.73 6.17
C ILE A 30 7.64 -7.64 5.80
N VAL A 31 8.28 -8.77 5.48
CA VAL A 31 9.68 -8.81 5.06
C VAL A 31 9.92 -7.94 3.82
N ARG A 32 9.00 -7.99 2.83
CA ARG A 32 9.07 -7.18 1.62
C ARG A 32 8.83 -5.69 1.89
N SER A 33 7.90 -5.36 2.78
CA SER A 33 7.62 -3.97 3.19
C SER A 33 8.86 -3.32 3.82
N ILE A 34 9.59 -4.06 4.66
CA ILE A 34 10.82 -3.57 5.30
C ILE A 34 11.97 -3.43 4.30
N ARG A 35 12.14 -4.42 3.41
CA ARG A 35 13.24 -4.43 2.42
C ARG A 35 13.02 -3.48 1.24
N GLY A 36 11.81 -2.98 1.01
CA GLY A 36 11.50 -2.09 -0.11
C GLY A 36 12.25 -0.75 -0.04
N PRO A 37 13.17 -0.45 -0.99
CA PRO A 37 13.90 0.81 -1.01
C PRO A 37 13.04 1.97 -1.55
N ARG A 38 12.04 1.68 -2.40
CA ARG A 38 11.13 2.67 -2.96
C ARG A 38 9.87 2.79 -2.11
N ILE A 39 9.39 4.03 -1.93
CA ILE A 39 8.13 4.31 -1.22
C ILE A 39 6.95 3.62 -1.92
N ALA A 40 6.95 3.54 -3.25
CA ALA A 40 5.95 2.81 -4.03
C ALA A 40 5.92 1.31 -3.69
N ASP A 41 7.07 0.65 -3.49
CA ASP A 41 7.13 -0.77 -3.12
C ASP A 41 6.55 -1.01 -1.72
N ARG A 42 6.76 -0.06 -0.80
CA ARG A 42 6.18 -0.11 0.55
C ARG A 42 4.66 0.03 0.51
N ILE A 43 4.13 1.00 -0.25
CA ILE A 43 2.68 1.20 -0.42
C ILE A 43 2.04 -0.04 -1.05
N LEU A 44 2.65 -0.62 -2.08
CA LEU A 44 2.15 -1.84 -2.72
C LEU A 44 2.15 -3.03 -1.74
N SER A 45 3.19 -3.17 -0.93
CA SER A 45 3.31 -4.24 0.07
C SER A 45 2.26 -4.11 1.18
N ILE A 46 1.93 -2.88 1.60
CA ILE A 46 0.88 -2.58 2.58
C ILE A 46 -0.50 -2.95 2.02
N ASN A 47 -0.80 -2.59 0.78
CA ASN A 47 -2.06 -2.97 0.12
C ASN A 47 -2.23 -4.49 0.08
N MET A 48 -1.16 -5.20 -0.30
CA MET A 48 -1.17 -6.66 -0.37
C MET A 48 -1.31 -7.30 1.03
N GLY A 49 -0.73 -6.70 2.07
CA GLY A 49 -0.98 -7.12 3.45
C GLY A 49 -2.43 -6.90 3.87
N GLY A 50 -3.02 -5.77 3.48
CA GLY A 50 -4.43 -5.47 3.73
C GLY A 50 -5.37 -6.51 3.12
N THR A 51 -5.15 -6.91 1.86
CA THR A 51 -5.95 -7.95 1.22
C THR A 51 -5.83 -9.30 1.92
N MET A 52 -4.62 -9.67 2.36
CA MET A 52 -4.41 -10.90 3.14
C MET A 52 -5.14 -10.89 4.49
N ILE A 53 -5.17 -9.74 5.19
CA ILE A 53 -5.93 -9.59 6.45
C ILE A 53 -7.42 -9.74 6.19
N ILE A 54 -7.96 -9.10 5.14
CA ILE A 54 -9.37 -9.20 4.77
C ILE A 54 -9.72 -10.66 4.43
N THR A 55 -8.89 -11.33 3.63
CA THR A 55 -9.08 -12.74 3.30
C THR A 55 -9.06 -13.62 4.56
N ALA A 56 -8.16 -13.36 5.52
CA ALA A 56 -8.13 -14.09 6.79
C ALA A 56 -9.43 -13.91 7.59
N ILE A 57 -10.00 -12.71 7.63
CA ILE A 57 -11.27 -12.43 8.32
C ILE A 57 -12.42 -13.21 7.67
N VAL A 58 -12.50 -13.21 6.34
CA VAL A 58 -13.54 -13.95 5.59
C VAL A 58 -13.37 -15.46 5.79
N PHE A 59 -12.15 -15.96 5.78
CA PHE A 59 -11.88 -17.38 6.03
C PHE A 59 -12.26 -17.77 7.47
N MET A 60 -11.97 -16.93 8.46
CA MET A 60 -12.37 -17.15 9.85
C MET A 60 -13.89 -17.10 10.03
N SER A 61 -14.60 -16.24 9.30
CA SER A 61 -16.07 -16.22 9.27
C SER A 61 -16.64 -17.56 8.82
N GLY A 62 -16.03 -18.19 7.80
CA GLY A 62 -16.43 -19.52 7.35
C GLY A 62 -16.21 -20.64 8.37
N ILE A 63 -15.28 -20.48 9.33
CA ILE A 63 -15.05 -21.48 10.40
C ILE A 63 -16.09 -21.34 11.51
N GLN A 64 -16.39 -20.09 11.90
CA GLN A 64 -17.29 -19.80 13.02
C GLN A 64 -18.77 -19.82 12.62
N GLU A 65 -19.09 -19.89 11.31
CA GLU A 65 -20.46 -19.76 10.77
C GLU A 65 -21.16 -18.44 11.15
N GLU A 66 -20.40 -17.47 11.67
CA GLU A 66 -20.89 -16.16 12.09
C GLU A 66 -20.68 -15.15 10.96
N THR A 67 -21.80 -14.72 10.36
CA THR A 67 -21.82 -13.79 9.23
C THR A 67 -21.38 -12.37 9.60
N SER A 68 -21.46 -11.99 10.89
CA SER A 68 -21.06 -10.66 11.37
C SER A 68 -19.58 -10.34 11.14
N LEU A 69 -18.74 -11.36 10.99
CA LEU A 69 -17.33 -11.20 10.64
C LEU A 69 -17.12 -10.69 9.20
N ILE A 70 -18.07 -10.96 8.30
CA ILE A 70 -18.02 -10.48 6.91
C ILE A 70 -18.16 -8.96 6.86
N ASP A 71 -19.04 -8.38 7.68
CA ASP A 71 -19.23 -6.93 7.75
C ASP A 71 -17.95 -6.21 8.19
N ILE A 72 -17.26 -6.77 9.19
CA ILE A 72 -15.94 -6.27 9.65
C ILE A 72 -14.90 -6.42 8.54
N GLY A 73 -14.91 -7.53 7.80
CA GLY A 73 -14.04 -7.76 6.65
C GLY A 73 -14.26 -6.74 5.52
N LEU A 74 -15.52 -6.42 5.21
CA LEU A 74 -15.90 -5.41 4.23
C LEU A 74 -15.47 -4.00 4.68
N LEU A 75 -15.65 -3.67 5.96
CA LEU A 75 -15.15 -2.41 6.52
C LEU A 75 -13.62 -2.30 6.40
N TYR A 76 -12.89 -3.38 6.71
CA TYR A 76 -11.45 -3.44 6.51
C TYR A 76 -11.05 -3.29 5.03
N ALA A 77 -11.83 -3.85 4.11
CA ALA A 77 -11.61 -3.69 2.67
C ALA A 77 -11.73 -2.23 2.23
N MET A 78 -12.77 -1.53 2.69
CA MET A 78 -12.95 -0.11 2.41
C MET A 78 -11.80 0.74 2.97
N ILE A 79 -11.42 0.49 4.23
CA ILE A 79 -10.32 1.22 4.89
C ILE A 79 -8.98 0.96 4.19
N SER A 80 -8.67 -0.31 3.88
CA SER A 80 -7.43 -0.68 3.21
C SER A 80 -7.30 -0.02 1.84
N PHE A 81 -8.38 -0.02 1.06
CA PHE A 81 -8.40 0.66 -0.24
C PHE A 81 -8.24 2.17 -0.09
N LEU A 82 -8.97 2.78 0.84
CA LEU A 82 -8.90 4.22 1.11
C LEU A 82 -7.49 4.65 1.54
N ALA A 83 -6.84 3.89 2.42
CA ALA A 83 -5.49 4.18 2.87
C ALA A 83 -4.52 4.30 1.69
N VAL A 84 -4.54 3.34 0.76
CA VAL A 84 -3.66 3.34 -0.42
C VAL A 84 -3.94 4.53 -1.35
N VAL A 85 -5.20 4.88 -1.56
CA VAL A 85 -5.59 6.04 -2.37
C VAL A 85 -5.09 7.34 -1.72
N VAL A 86 -5.28 7.50 -0.41
CA VAL A 86 -4.82 8.67 0.34
C VAL A 86 -3.29 8.76 0.30
N PHE A 87 -2.58 7.66 0.56
CA PHE A 87 -1.12 7.62 0.46
C PHE A 87 -0.62 7.99 -0.95
N SER A 88 -1.27 7.47 -2.00
CA SER A 88 -0.93 7.79 -3.39
C SER A 88 -1.13 9.29 -3.69
N ARG A 89 -2.21 9.89 -3.17
CA ARG A 89 -2.48 11.33 -3.31
C ARG A 89 -1.44 12.17 -2.59
N ILE A 90 -1.12 11.86 -1.33
CA ILE A 90 -0.10 12.55 -0.54
C ILE A 90 1.25 12.45 -1.22
N TYR A 91 1.66 11.25 -1.63
CA TYR A 91 2.95 11.02 -2.27
C TYR A 91 3.11 11.81 -3.58
N ARG A 92 2.06 11.86 -4.42
CA ARG A 92 2.07 12.69 -5.64
C ARG A 92 2.11 14.18 -5.33
N GLY A 93 1.39 14.64 -4.31
CA GLY A 93 1.37 16.03 -3.88
C GLY A 93 2.77 16.52 -3.47
N GLU A 94 3.45 15.75 -2.63
CA GLU A 94 4.82 16.03 -2.19
C GLU A 94 5.82 15.98 -3.36
N PHE A 95 5.68 15.04 -4.29
CA PHE A 95 6.60 14.94 -5.42
C PHE A 95 6.49 16.14 -6.38
N LEU A 96 5.28 16.70 -6.55
CA LEU A 96 5.05 17.86 -7.39
C LEU A 96 5.60 19.15 -6.75
N SER A 97 5.37 19.35 -5.45
CA SER A 97 5.87 20.53 -4.73
C SER A 97 7.40 20.62 -4.74
N LEU A 98 8.08 19.48 -4.65
CA LEU A 98 9.54 19.40 -4.77
C LEU A 98 10.03 19.72 -6.18
N LYS A 99 9.31 19.26 -7.22
CA LYS A 99 9.66 19.53 -8.61
C LYS A 99 9.52 21.02 -8.94
N ASP A 100 8.45 21.64 -8.46
CA ASP A 100 8.21 23.08 -8.66
C ASP A 100 9.24 23.92 -7.91
N ARG A 101 9.61 23.53 -6.68
CA ARG A 101 10.66 24.23 -5.93
C ARG A 101 12.02 24.16 -6.65
N LYS A 102 12.41 22.96 -7.11
CA LYS A 102 13.65 22.79 -7.89
C LYS A 102 13.64 23.60 -9.18
N ARG A 103 12.49 23.71 -9.86
CA ARG A 103 12.35 24.53 -11.06
C ARG A 103 12.60 26.01 -10.77
N LYS A 104 11.98 26.55 -9.72
CA LYS A 104 12.18 27.93 -9.28
C LYS A 104 13.62 28.22 -8.84
N GLU A 105 14.26 27.27 -8.17
CA GLU A 105 15.68 27.37 -7.79
C GLU A 105 16.59 27.44 -9.02
N MET A 106 16.35 26.61 -10.04
CA MET A 106 17.10 26.64 -11.31
C MET A 106 16.88 27.97 -12.07
N GLU A 107 15.62 28.42 -12.18
CA GLU A 107 15.29 29.70 -12.82
C GLU A 107 15.94 30.88 -12.08
N ALA A 108 15.96 30.87 -10.75
CA ALA A 108 16.61 31.92 -9.96
C ALA A 108 18.15 31.88 -10.06
N GLN A 109 18.76 30.70 -10.21
CA GLN A 109 20.20 30.57 -10.45
C GLN A 109 20.60 31.07 -11.84
N GLU A 110 19.79 30.76 -12.85
CA GLU A 110 19.99 31.24 -14.21
C GLU A 110 19.87 32.77 -14.29
N HIS A 111 18.89 33.36 -13.59
CA HIS A 111 18.74 34.81 -13.52
C HIS A 111 19.94 35.50 -12.84
N ARG A 112 20.45 34.93 -11.73
CA ARG A 112 21.63 35.46 -11.03
C ARG A 112 22.90 35.34 -11.86
N ALA A 113 23.11 34.22 -12.54
CA ALA A 113 24.28 34.04 -13.42
C ALA A 113 24.25 35.01 -14.61
N THR A 114 23.06 35.35 -15.12
CA THR A 114 22.89 36.34 -16.19
C THR A 114 23.13 37.78 -15.69
N GLU A 115 22.72 38.12 -14.47
CA GLU A 115 22.97 39.43 -13.86
C GLU A 115 24.45 39.64 -13.48
N GLU A 116 25.11 38.63 -12.91
CA GLU A 116 26.53 38.68 -12.56
C GLU A 116 27.44 38.76 -13.81
N GLY A 117 27.12 38.01 -14.87
CA GLY A 117 27.87 38.08 -16.13
C GLY A 117 27.75 39.43 -16.86
N LEU A 118 26.66 40.17 -16.66
CA LEU A 118 26.47 41.51 -17.23
C LEU A 118 27.23 42.61 -16.44
N HIS A 119 27.62 42.33 -15.19
CA HIS A 119 28.39 43.28 -14.37
C HIS A 119 29.91 43.19 -14.62
N ASP A 120 30.42 42.02 -15.02
CA ASP A 120 31.84 41.79 -15.31
C ASP A 120 32.27 42.40 -16.66
N ASP A 121 31.38 42.40 -17.67
CA ASP A 121 31.64 42.95 -19.01
C ASP A 121 31.59 44.50 -19.09
N GLY A 122 31.22 45.18 -18.00
CA GLY A 122 30.96 46.62 -17.97
C GLY A 122 32.06 47.51 -17.37
N ASP A 123 33.13 46.91 -16.83
CA ASP A 123 34.19 47.62 -16.07
C ASP A 123 35.55 47.70 -16.81
N ASP A 124 35.59 47.31 -18.10
CA ASP A 124 36.76 47.43 -19.01
C ASP A 124 36.67 48.65 -19.96
#